data_AF-A0A077W752-F1
#
_entry.id   AF-A0A077W752-F1
#
_cell.length_a   1.000
_cell.length_b   1.000
_cell.length_c   1.000
_cell.angle_alpha   90.00
_cell.angle_beta   90.00
_cell.angle_gamma   90.00
#
_symmetry.space_group_name_H-M   'P 1'
#
loop_
_entity.id
_entity.type
_entity.pdbx_description
1 polymer ?
#
loop_
_entity_poly.entity_id
_entity_poly.type
_entity_poly.pdbx_seq_one_letter_code
_entity_poly.pdbx_strand_id
1 'polypeptide(L)'
;MNDMDDRNTTRRIICERSYQLEHRGNSNTSAQFLRASKQYSSLEFLKTKRNPLIVVVVDVTDLPFSLAQLPTNPSARHIVAANKFDLLPSSARRHEQRLRDWIVQHAKQQGINTTQIQHVQLVSATKGWGIQGLLRRIDEERMPTDDVYLVGATNVGKSALVNQIVSQQCTGSDKRQYRITSSPATGTIRIDNNDTAEEYHDQDDNEECFITPVFALG
;
A
#
# COMPACT_ATOMS: atom_id res chain seq x y z
N MET A 1 22.41 42.86 10.90
CA MET A 1 22.76 41.49 11.28
C MET A 1 21.50 40.67 11.28
N ASN A 2 21.33 39.87 10.21
CA ASN A 2 20.32 38.82 10.12
C ASN A 2 20.69 37.70 11.10
N ASP A 3 19.69 37.02 11.66
CA ASP A 3 19.50 35.59 11.41
C ASP A 3 18.11 35.16 11.87
N MET A 4 17.28 34.82 10.88
CA MET A 4 16.01 34.12 10.98
C MET A 4 16.32 32.63 11.11
N ASP A 5 15.81 31.96 12.16
CA ASP A 5 15.87 30.50 12.26
C ASP A 5 14.49 29.91 11.94
N ASP A 6 14.31 29.65 10.65
CA ASP A 6 13.10 29.16 10.00
C ASP A 6 13.05 27.62 10.11
N ARG A 7 12.57 27.11 11.25
CA ARG A 7 12.38 25.66 11.45
C ARG A 7 11.06 25.21 10.82
N ASN A 8 11.15 24.91 9.53
CA ASN A 8 10.15 24.17 8.76
C ASN A 8 9.87 22.80 9.41
N THR A 9 8.92 22.78 10.35
CA THR A 9 8.42 21.57 10.98
C THR A 9 7.51 20.89 9.96
N THR A 10 8.05 19.94 9.21
CA THR A 10 7.27 19.10 8.29
C THR A 10 6.14 18.43 9.08
N ARG A 11 4.92 18.97 9.00
CA ARG A 11 3.72 18.38 9.60
C ARG A 11 3.53 17.00 8.99
N ARG A 12 3.93 15.94 9.70
CA ARG A 12 3.60 14.57 9.35
C ARG A 12 2.08 14.42 9.47
N ILE A 13 1.39 14.26 8.35
CA ILE A 13 -0.03 13.93 8.33
C ILE A 13 -0.16 12.47 8.79
N ILE A 14 -0.46 12.30 10.08
CA ILE A 14 -0.67 11.00 10.71
C ILE A 14 -2.18 10.77 10.74
N CYS A 15 -2.63 9.56 10.36
CA CYS A 15 -4.05 9.24 10.44
C CYS A 15 -4.50 9.16 11.90
N GLU A 16 -5.77 9.46 12.16
CA GLU A 16 -6.33 9.52 13.51
C GLU A 16 -6.05 8.26 14.34
N ARG A 17 -6.09 7.07 13.71
CA ARG A 17 -5.76 5.79 14.36
C ARG A 17 -4.32 5.74 14.86
N SER A 18 -3.35 6.14 14.04
CA SER A 18 -1.94 6.14 14.42
C SER A 18 -1.66 7.16 15.52
N TYR A 19 -2.32 8.31 15.45
CA TYR A 19 -2.26 9.31 16.53
C TYR A 19 -2.78 8.75 17.85
N GLN A 20 -3.91 8.03 17.84
CA GLN A 20 -4.48 7.39 19.02
C GLN A 20 -3.58 6.27 19.59
N LEU A 21 -2.91 5.50 18.73
CA LEU A 21 -2.00 4.43 19.17
C LEU A 21 -0.72 4.99 19.79
N GLU A 22 -0.14 6.04 19.21
CA GLU A 22 1.07 6.68 19.73
C GLU A 22 0.81 7.46 21.03
N HIS A 23 -0.38 8.06 21.18
CA HIS A 23 -0.66 8.99 22.30
C HIS A 23 -1.58 8.43 23.39
N ARG A 24 -2.36 7.37 23.13
CA ARG A 24 -3.39 6.88 24.08
C ARG A 24 -3.34 5.40 24.41
N GLY A 25 -2.34 4.64 23.93
CA GLY A 25 -2.00 3.31 24.45
C GLY A 25 -3.15 2.29 24.53
N ASN A 26 -4.18 2.41 23.68
CA ASN A 26 -5.41 1.63 23.84
C ASN A 26 -5.38 0.37 22.94
N SER A 27 -4.75 -0.70 23.43
CA SER A 27 -4.68 -2.01 22.76
C SER A 27 -6.00 -2.78 22.93
N ASN A 28 -7.04 -2.40 22.18
CA ASN A 28 -8.32 -3.13 22.17
C ASN A 28 -8.28 -4.29 21.17
N THR A 29 -7.66 -5.40 21.57
CA THR A 29 -7.52 -6.64 20.79
C THR A 29 -8.88 -7.22 20.35
N SER A 30 -9.93 -7.06 21.17
CA SER A 30 -11.30 -7.51 20.85
C SER A 30 -11.96 -6.68 19.74
N ALA A 31 -11.65 -5.39 19.67
CA ALA A 31 -12.16 -4.49 18.63
C ALA A 31 -11.36 -4.62 17.32
N GLN A 32 -10.22 -5.31 17.31
CA GLN A 32 -9.43 -5.61 16.12
C GLN A 32 -10.04 -6.79 15.35
N PHE A 33 -10.45 -7.85 16.06
CA PHE A 33 -11.12 -9.02 15.46
C PHE A 33 -12.49 -8.66 14.83
N LEU A 34 -13.30 -7.88 15.55
CA LEU A 34 -14.61 -7.40 15.06
C LEU A 34 -14.50 -6.40 13.89
N ARG A 35 -13.36 -5.71 13.75
CA ARG A 35 -13.10 -4.83 12.60
C ARG A 35 -12.58 -5.60 11.40
N ALA A 36 -11.72 -6.60 11.63
CA ALA A 36 -11.28 -7.50 10.56
C ALA A 36 -12.51 -8.16 9.91
N SER A 37 -13.45 -8.71 10.70
CA SER A 37 -14.66 -9.35 10.16
C SER A 37 -15.56 -8.41 9.34
N LYS A 38 -15.68 -7.13 9.73
CA LYS A 38 -16.43 -6.09 8.99
C LYS A 38 -15.68 -5.53 7.77
N GLN A 39 -14.37 -5.72 7.67
CA GLN A 39 -13.57 -5.34 6.49
C GLN A 39 -13.80 -6.30 5.32
N TYR A 40 -14.06 -7.57 5.58
CA TYR A 40 -14.17 -8.59 4.52
C TYR A 40 -15.43 -8.49 3.68
N SER A 41 -16.56 -8.08 4.26
CA SER A 41 -17.79 -7.80 3.51
C SER A 41 -17.61 -6.65 2.52
N SER A 42 -16.58 -5.83 2.70
CA SER A 42 -16.29 -4.73 1.78
C SER A 42 -15.46 -5.16 0.56
N LEU A 43 -14.81 -6.33 0.54
CA LEU A 43 -14.01 -6.79 -0.61
C LEU A 43 -14.84 -7.49 -1.70
N GLU A 44 -16.15 -7.67 -1.50
CA GLU A 44 -17.00 -8.40 -2.45
C GLU A 44 -17.07 -7.76 -3.83
N PHE A 45 -16.95 -6.42 -3.92
CA PHE A 45 -16.91 -5.74 -5.21
C PHE A 45 -15.73 -6.18 -6.08
N LEU A 46 -14.62 -6.63 -5.48
CA LEU A 46 -13.48 -7.12 -6.25
C LEU A 46 -13.82 -8.41 -6.97
N LYS A 47 -14.79 -9.22 -6.49
CA LYS A 47 -15.21 -10.45 -7.17
C LYS A 47 -15.92 -10.20 -8.50
N THR A 48 -16.52 -9.02 -8.67
CA THR A 48 -17.28 -8.67 -9.89
C THR A 48 -16.42 -7.95 -10.93
N LYS A 49 -15.23 -7.47 -10.54
CA LYS A 49 -14.27 -6.84 -11.45
C LYS A 49 -13.66 -7.89 -12.38
N ARG A 50 -13.53 -7.53 -13.66
CA ARG A 50 -12.83 -8.34 -14.67
C ARG A 50 -11.34 -8.06 -14.61
N ASN A 51 -10.53 -9.09 -14.45
CA ASN A 51 -9.06 -9.04 -14.48
C ASN A 51 -8.40 -7.98 -13.56
N PRO A 52 -8.86 -7.76 -12.32
CA PRO A 52 -8.30 -6.68 -11.50
C PRO A 52 -6.83 -6.96 -11.12
N LEU A 53 -6.00 -5.92 -11.11
CA LEU A 53 -4.68 -5.96 -10.49
C LEU A 53 -4.80 -5.61 -9.01
N ILE A 54 -4.47 -6.56 -8.15
CA ILE A 54 -4.62 -6.45 -6.69
C ILE A 54 -3.23 -6.46 -6.05
N VAL A 55 -2.87 -5.35 -5.41
CA VAL A 55 -1.66 -5.25 -4.60
C VAL A 55 -2.01 -5.62 -3.16
N VAL A 56 -1.55 -6.77 -2.73
CA VAL A 56 -1.80 -7.28 -1.39
C VAL A 56 -0.67 -6.84 -0.47
N VAL A 57 -0.98 -6.05 0.55
CA VAL A 57 -0.02 -5.67 1.59
C VAL A 57 -0.11 -6.66 2.75
N VAL A 58 1.01 -7.29 3.06
CA VAL A 58 1.16 -8.24 4.17
C VAL A 58 2.26 -7.77 5.11
N ASP A 59 2.14 -8.08 6.39
CA ASP A 59 3.16 -7.79 7.41
C ASP A 59 4.03 -9.02 7.60
N VAL A 60 5.33 -8.92 7.30
CA VAL A 60 6.27 -10.05 7.42
C VAL A 60 6.46 -10.54 8.85
N THR A 61 6.21 -9.68 9.85
CA THR A 61 6.36 -10.01 11.27
C THR A 61 5.15 -10.75 11.83
N ASP A 62 4.01 -10.66 11.14
CA ASP A 62 2.73 -11.27 11.52
C ASP A 62 2.29 -12.35 10.51
N LEU A 63 3.25 -12.96 9.81
CA LEU A 63 3.01 -14.11 8.95
C LEU A 63 2.80 -15.38 9.80
N PRO A 64 1.87 -16.27 9.45
CA PRO A 64 1.02 -16.28 8.24
C PRO A 64 -0.26 -15.43 8.30
N PHE A 65 -0.62 -14.88 9.46
CA PHE A 65 -1.95 -14.33 9.70
C PHE A 65 -2.33 -13.17 8.77
N SER A 66 -1.37 -12.29 8.47
CA SER A 66 -1.56 -11.18 7.54
C SER A 66 -1.83 -11.61 6.09
N LEU A 67 -1.49 -12.86 5.73
CA LEU A 67 -1.70 -13.47 4.42
C LEU A 67 -3.06 -14.17 4.26
N ALA A 68 -3.81 -14.39 5.35
CA ALA A 68 -5.06 -15.14 5.32
C ALA A 68 -6.25 -14.36 4.74
N GLN A 69 -6.04 -13.09 4.33
CA GLN A 69 -7.09 -12.10 4.08
C GLN A 69 -7.22 -11.71 2.62
N LEU A 70 -6.94 -12.64 1.70
CA LEU A 70 -6.82 -12.34 0.28
C LEU A 70 -8.16 -12.48 -0.44
N PRO A 71 -8.57 -11.50 -1.27
CA PRO A 71 -9.79 -11.60 -2.03
C PRO A 71 -9.65 -12.71 -3.08
N THR A 72 -10.54 -13.71 -3.02
CA THR A 72 -10.60 -14.78 -4.01
C THR A 72 -11.40 -14.29 -5.23
N ASN A 73 -10.70 -13.75 -6.23
CA ASN A 73 -11.25 -13.52 -7.58
C ASN A 73 -10.46 -14.41 -8.56
N PRO A 74 -11.11 -15.33 -9.31
CA PRO A 74 -10.43 -16.23 -10.24
C PRO A 74 -9.66 -15.55 -11.38
N SER A 75 -10.08 -14.33 -11.75
CA SER A 75 -9.47 -13.52 -12.81
C SER A 75 -8.44 -12.51 -12.27
N ALA A 76 -8.31 -12.38 -10.95
CA ALA A 76 -7.41 -11.40 -10.36
C ALA A 76 -5.95 -11.79 -10.54
N ARG A 77 -5.13 -10.76 -10.70
CA ARG A 77 -3.68 -10.82 -10.70
C ARG A 77 -3.18 -10.16 -9.42
N HIS A 78 -2.28 -10.81 -8.71
CA HIS A 78 -1.83 -10.39 -7.40
C HIS A 78 -0.36 -10.02 -7.42
N ILE A 79 -0.04 -8.86 -6.86
CA ILE A 79 1.32 -8.50 -6.44
C ILE A 79 1.32 -8.46 -4.91
N VAL A 80 2.17 -9.25 -4.27
CA VAL A 80 2.27 -9.27 -2.81
C VAL A 80 3.36 -8.31 -2.36
N ALA A 81 2.97 -7.23 -1.68
CA ALA A 81 3.86 -6.30 -0.99
C ALA A 81 4.07 -6.77 0.46
N ALA A 82 5.17 -7.48 0.69
CA ALA A 82 5.59 -7.95 2.00
C ALA A 82 6.31 -6.83 2.76
N ASN A 83 5.54 -6.11 3.57
CA ASN A 83 5.94 -4.90 4.28
C ASN A 83 6.57 -5.18 5.65
N LYS A 84 7.22 -4.16 6.20
CA LYS A 84 7.97 -4.18 7.47
C LYS A 84 9.20 -5.10 7.44
N PHE A 85 9.78 -5.29 6.25
CA PHE A 85 10.98 -6.11 6.10
C PHE A 85 12.18 -5.60 6.91
N ASP A 86 12.21 -4.29 7.22
CA ASP A 86 13.21 -3.66 8.08
C ASP A 86 13.16 -4.12 9.55
N LEU A 87 12.05 -4.72 9.99
CA LEU A 87 11.92 -5.26 11.35
C LEU A 87 12.53 -6.66 11.52
N LEU A 88 12.89 -7.32 10.42
CA LEU A 88 13.54 -8.63 10.48
C LEU A 88 15.03 -8.48 10.82
N PRO A 89 15.66 -9.50 11.42
CA PRO A 89 17.11 -9.52 11.64
C PRO A 89 17.88 -9.29 10.35
N SER A 90 19.06 -8.66 10.42
CA SER A 90 19.89 -8.36 9.24
C SER A 90 20.24 -9.59 8.40
N SER A 91 20.30 -10.78 9.03
CA SER A 91 20.48 -12.07 8.35
C SER A 91 19.34 -12.44 7.41
N ALA A 92 18.12 -11.92 7.62
CA ALA A 92 16.95 -12.19 6.77
C ALA A 92 17.15 -11.73 5.32
N ARG A 93 18.02 -10.72 5.08
CA ARG A 93 18.42 -10.29 3.73
C ARG A 93 19.07 -11.41 2.91
N ARG A 94 19.72 -12.38 3.55
CA ARG A 94 20.31 -13.55 2.86
C ARG A 94 19.26 -14.59 2.46
N HIS A 95 18.03 -14.45 2.95
CA HIS A 95 16.95 -15.41 2.80
C HIS A 95 15.71 -14.82 2.13
N GLU A 96 15.85 -13.69 1.44
CA GLU A 96 14.74 -13.04 0.74
C GLU A 96 14.01 -13.99 -0.21
N GLN A 97 14.74 -14.81 -0.98
CA GLN A 97 14.13 -15.76 -1.89
C GLN A 97 13.31 -16.81 -1.15
N ARG A 98 13.82 -17.35 -0.04
CA ARG A 98 13.09 -18.32 0.80
C ARG A 98 11.80 -17.71 1.35
N LEU A 99 11.83 -16.44 1.76
CA LEU A 99 10.64 -15.74 2.22
C LEU A 99 9.61 -15.57 1.10
N ARG A 100 10.05 -15.19 -0.11
CA ARG A 100 9.18 -15.09 -1.29
C ARG A 100 8.54 -16.44 -1.61
N ASP A 101 9.33 -17.50 -1.67
CA ASP A 101 8.85 -18.85 -1.97
C ASP A 101 7.84 -19.33 -0.92
N TRP A 102 8.12 -19.06 0.36
CA TRP A 102 7.21 -19.38 1.46
C TRP A 102 5.88 -18.62 1.35
N ILE A 103 5.91 -17.32 1.02
CA ILE A 103 4.70 -16.52 0.79
C ILE A 103 3.87 -17.09 -0.35
N VAL A 104 4.51 -17.45 -1.48
CA VAL A 104 3.81 -18.06 -2.64
C VAL A 104 3.19 -19.40 -2.26
N GLN A 105 3.93 -20.25 -1.55
CA GLN A 105 3.43 -21.56 -1.10
C GLN A 105 2.23 -21.39 -0.15
N HIS A 106 2.30 -20.43 0.77
CA HIS A 106 1.21 -20.20 1.71
C HIS A 106 -0.02 -19.58 1.03
N ALA A 107 0.16 -18.64 0.10
CA ALA A 107 -0.94 -18.09 -0.69
C ALA A 107 -1.65 -19.19 -1.51
N LYS A 108 -0.90 -20.18 -2.02
CA LYS A 108 -1.46 -21.36 -2.67
C LYS A 108 -2.33 -22.20 -1.73
N GLN A 109 -1.92 -22.37 -0.48
CA GLN A 109 -2.71 -23.06 0.54
C GLN A 109 -4.01 -22.32 0.86
N GLN A 110 -4.05 -21.00 0.69
CA GLN A 110 -5.24 -20.16 0.85
C GLN A 110 -6.14 -20.09 -0.41
N GLY A 111 -5.85 -20.92 -1.43
CA GLY A 111 -6.70 -21.04 -2.63
C GLY A 111 -6.37 -20.07 -3.77
N ILE A 112 -5.25 -19.36 -3.72
CA ILE A 112 -4.77 -18.54 -4.85
C ILE A 112 -3.85 -19.37 -5.74
N ASN A 113 -4.17 -19.46 -7.02
CA ASN A 113 -3.30 -20.17 -7.95
C ASN A 113 -1.97 -19.42 -8.14
N THR A 114 -0.85 -20.14 -8.23
CA THR A 114 0.47 -19.54 -8.43
C THR A 114 0.53 -18.68 -9.70
N THR A 115 -0.23 -19.02 -10.73
CA THR A 115 -0.35 -18.22 -11.98
C THR A 115 -1.00 -16.86 -11.77
N GLN A 116 -1.76 -16.69 -10.69
CA GLN A 116 -2.37 -15.42 -10.33
C GLN A 116 -1.38 -14.53 -9.57
N ILE A 117 -0.34 -15.08 -8.95
CA ILE A 117 0.68 -14.32 -8.21
C ILE A 117 1.77 -13.88 -9.18
N GLN A 118 1.72 -12.61 -9.60
CA GLN A 118 2.67 -12.06 -10.57
C GLN A 118 4.04 -11.81 -9.94
N HIS A 119 4.05 -11.28 -8.71
CA HIS A 119 5.31 -10.97 -8.03
C HIS A 119 5.15 -10.87 -6.51
N VAL A 120 6.23 -11.14 -5.77
CA VAL A 120 6.35 -10.88 -4.33
C VAL A 120 7.46 -9.87 -4.09
N GLN A 121 7.07 -8.65 -3.76
CA GLN A 121 7.97 -7.55 -3.47
C GLN A 121 8.13 -7.38 -1.97
N LEU A 122 9.36 -7.52 -1.48
CA LEU A 122 9.71 -7.14 -0.11
C LEU A 122 9.85 -5.62 -0.05
N VAL A 123 9.22 -5.00 0.94
CA VAL A 123 9.22 -3.54 1.12
C VAL A 123 9.38 -3.13 2.58
N SER A 124 9.87 -1.91 2.77
CA SER A 124 9.73 -1.17 4.03
C SER A 124 9.11 0.17 3.70
N ALA A 125 7.80 0.29 3.93
CA ALA A 125 7.07 1.53 3.68
C ALA A 125 7.63 2.70 4.52
N THR A 126 8.04 2.44 5.75
CA THR A 126 8.58 3.46 6.66
C THR A 126 9.99 3.92 6.28
N LYS A 127 10.80 3.04 5.66
CA LYS A 127 12.16 3.37 5.21
C LYS A 127 12.24 3.71 3.72
N GLY A 128 11.14 3.57 2.97
CA GLY A 128 11.10 3.75 1.52
C GLY A 128 11.79 2.66 0.70
N TRP A 129 12.30 1.60 1.34
CA TRP A 129 13.03 0.55 0.65
C TRP A 129 12.08 -0.37 -0.13
N GLY A 130 12.46 -0.75 -1.35
CA GLY A 130 11.69 -1.66 -2.20
C GLY A 130 10.45 -1.04 -2.87
N ILE A 131 10.12 0.22 -2.58
CA ILE A 131 8.91 0.91 -3.08
C ILE A 131 8.98 1.13 -4.59
N GLN A 132 10.11 1.63 -5.11
CA GLN A 132 10.30 1.78 -6.56
C GLN A 132 10.20 0.44 -7.30
N GLY A 133 10.72 -0.64 -6.70
CA GLY A 133 10.57 -1.99 -7.23
C GLY A 133 9.10 -2.44 -7.28
N LEU A 134 8.31 -2.09 -6.25
CA LEU A 134 6.88 -2.36 -6.23
C LEU A 134 6.14 -1.58 -7.32
N LEU A 135 6.39 -0.27 -7.43
CA LEU A 135 5.75 0.59 -8.44
C LEU A 135 6.07 0.13 -9.87
N ARG A 136 7.34 -0.20 -10.14
CA ARG A 136 7.74 -0.76 -11.44
C ARG A 136 6.97 -2.04 -11.77
N ARG A 137 6.80 -2.95 -10.81
CA ARG A 137 6.05 -4.19 -11.02
C ARG A 137 4.55 -3.93 -11.20
N ILE A 138 4.00 -2.93 -10.50
CA ILE A 138 2.62 -2.51 -10.74
C ILE A 138 2.47 -2.02 -12.19
N ASP A 139 3.37 -1.17 -12.67
CA ASP A 139 3.32 -0.65 -14.04
C ASP A 139 3.50 -1.75 -15.11
N GLU A 140 4.42 -2.70 -14.88
CA GLU A 140 4.66 -3.81 -15.80
C GLU A 140 3.45 -4.76 -15.91
N GLU A 141 2.75 -4.98 -14.79
CA GLU A 141 1.60 -5.87 -14.76
C GLU A 141 0.29 -5.15 -15.11
N ARG A 142 0.18 -3.86 -14.89
CA ARG A 142 -1.07 -3.12 -15.09
C ARG A 142 -1.44 -3.06 -16.59
N MET A 143 -2.68 -3.38 -16.91
CA MET A 143 -3.22 -3.09 -18.24
C MET A 143 -3.71 -1.63 -18.31
N PRO A 144 -3.72 -0.97 -19.50
CA PRO A 144 -4.04 0.46 -19.62
C PRO A 144 -5.37 0.88 -18.99
N THR A 145 -6.36 -0.01 -18.99
CA THR A 145 -7.71 0.24 -18.45
C THR A 145 -7.91 -0.29 -17.03
N ASP A 146 -6.92 -0.95 -16.44
CA ASP A 146 -7.06 -1.59 -15.13
C ASP A 146 -6.94 -0.54 -14.02
N ASP A 147 -7.89 -0.56 -13.09
CA ASP A 147 -7.69 0.01 -11.76
C ASP A 147 -6.73 -0.90 -10.97
N VAL A 148 -5.88 -0.31 -10.13
CA VAL A 148 -5.05 -1.07 -9.18
C VAL A 148 -5.66 -0.97 -7.79
N TYR A 149 -5.88 -2.12 -7.15
CA TYR A 149 -6.52 -2.21 -5.83
C TYR A 149 -5.52 -2.62 -4.76
N LEU A 150 -5.21 -1.73 -3.83
CA LEU A 150 -4.38 -2.03 -2.67
C LEU A 150 -5.25 -2.64 -1.58
N VAL A 151 -4.96 -3.87 -1.13
CA VAL A 151 -5.75 -4.60 -0.12
C VAL A 151 -4.85 -5.16 0.99
N GLY A 152 -5.41 -5.46 2.16
CA GLY A 152 -4.66 -6.12 3.25
C GLY A 152 -5.28 -5.88 4.63
N ALA A 153 -4.80 -6.58 5.65
CA ALA A 153 -5.33 -6.49 7.01
C ALA A 153 -5.17 -5.10 7.65
N THR A 154 -5.79 -4.89 8.81
CA THR A 154 -5.46 -3.70 9.63
C THR A 154 -3.98 -3.71 10.02
N ASN A 155 -3.36 -2.52 10.07
CA ASN A 155 -2.01 -2.33 10.57
C ASN A 155 -0.85 -3.03 9.81
N VAL A 156 -1.10 -3.63 8.64
CA VAL A 156 -0.03 -4.14 7.75
C VAL A 156 0.82 -3.04 7.13
N GLY A 157 0.38 -1.78 7.23
CA GLY A 157 1.11 -0.60 6.76
C GLY A 157 0.67 -0.07 5.39
N LYS A 158 -0.56 -0.33 4.95
CA LYS A 158 -1.13 0.24 3.70
C LYS A 158 -1.03 1.77 3.63
N SER A 159 -1.39 2.48 4.71
CA SER A 159 -1.32 3.94 4.74
C SER A 159 0.12 4.45 4.70
N ALA A 160 1.04 3.77 5.39
CA ALA A 160 2.47 4.10 5.30
C ALA A 160 2.99 3.91 3.86
N LEU A 161 2.54 2.84 3.19
CA LEU A 161 2.89 2.56 1.81
C LEU A 161 2.39 3.65 0.85
N VAL A 162 1.12 4.04 0.98
CA VAL A 162 0.53 5.13 0.18
C VAL A 162 1.23 6.45 0.43
N ASN A 163 1.45 6.85 1.69
CA ASN A 163 2.13 8.09 2.02
C ASN A 163 3.55 8.11 1.44
N GLN A 164 4.24 6.97 1.45
CA GLN A 164 5.57 6.84 0.88
C GLN A 164 5.57 6.91 -0.65
N ILE A 165 4.54 6.37 -1.31
CA ILE A 165 4.38 6.49 -2.78
C ILE A 165 4.09 7.95 -3.17
N VAL A 166 3.25 8.65 -2.42
CA VAL A 166 2.95 10.09 -2.67
C VAL A 166 4.19 10.95 -2.43
N SER A 167 4.93 10.71 -1.34
CA SER A 167 6.14 11.49 -1.05
C SER A 167 7.24 11.31 -2.10
N GLN A 168 7.41 10.09 -2.63
CA GLN A 168 8.37 9.82 -3.71
C GLN A 168 7.95 10.44 -5.04
N GLN A 169 6.66 10.65 -5.29
CA GLN A 169 6.18 11.37 -6.48
C GLN A 169 6.41 12.88 -6.39
N CYS A 170 6.17 13.52 -5.24
CA CYS A 170 6.44 14.97 -5.08
C CYS A 170 7.96 15.29 -5.07
N THR A 171 8.83 14.31 -4.84
CA THR A 171 10.30 14.52 -4.75
C THR A 171 11.08 13.97 -5.95
N GLY A 172 10.45 13.15 -6.78
CA GLY A 172 11.06 12.55 -7.95
C GLY A 172 10.87 13.39 -9.20
N SER A 173 11.85 13.36 -10.11
CA SER A 173 11.72 13.88 -11.49
C SER A 173 10.85 12.98 -12.39
N ASP A 174 10.23 11.94 -11.81
CA ASP A 174 9.51 10.91 -12.53
C ASP A 174 8.13 11.47 -12.93
N LYS A 175 7.86 11.57 -14.23
CA LYS A 175 6.63 12.16 -14.77
C LYS A 175 5.35 11.35 -14.47
N ARG A 176 5.47 10.22 -13.77
CA ARG A 176 4.37 9.31 -13.50
C ARG A 176 3.64 9.73 -12.23
N GLN A 177 2.47 10.33 -12.40
CA GLN A 177 1.58 10.68 -11.30
C GLN A 177 0.52 9.58 -11.11
N TYR A 178 0.60 8.91 -9.97
CA TYR A 178 -0.41 8.00 -9.46
C TYR A 178 -1.48 8.80 -8.71
N ARG A 179 -2.71 8.80 -9.24
CA ARG A 179 -3.86 9.35 -8.53
C ARG A 179 -4.41 8.30 -7.58
N ILE A 180 -4.31 8.58 -6.29
CA ILE A 180 -4.75 7.65 -5.24
C ILE A 180 -6.12 8.12 -4.74
N THR A 181 -7.14 7.27 -4.86
CA THR A 181 -8.50 7.56 -4.38
C THR A 181 -8.94 6.60 -3.28
N SER A 182 -9.76 7.12 -2.36
CA SER A 182 -10.41 6.27 -1.37
C SER A 182 -11.37 5.31 -2.07
N SER A 183 -11.36 4.06 -1.66
CA SER A 183 -12.34 3.07 -2.09
C SER A 183 -13.50 3.04 -1.09
N PRO A 184 -14.74 2.75 -1.52
CA PRO A 184 -15.88 2.56 -0.62
C PRO A 184 -15.68 1.42 0.39
N ALA A 185 -14.72 0.54 0.11
CA ALA A 185 -14.48 -0.67 0.88
C ALA A 185 -13.33 -0.52 1.89
N THR A 186 -13.64 -0.80 3.15
CA THR A 186 -12.70 -0.73 4.27
C THR A 186 -11.45 -1.57 4.03
N GLY A 187 -10.28 -0.93 4.11
CA GLY A 187 -9.00 -1.60 3.88
C GLY A 187 -8.60 -1.73 2.40
N THR A 188 -9.31 -1.04 1.50
CA THR A 188 -8.92 -0.91 0.08
C THR A 188 -8.59 0.51 -0.32
N ILE A 189 -7.62 0.68 -1.22
CA ILE A 189 -7.26 1.96 -1.83
C ILE A 189 -7.15 1.75 -3.34
N ARG A 190 -7.72 2.65 -4.14
CA ARG A 190 -7.64 2.58 -5.60
C ARG A 190 -6.52 3.49 -6.10
N ILE A 191 -5.71 2.99 -7.03
CA ILE A 191 -4.64 3.75 -7.67
C ILE A 191 -4.93 3.81 -9.18
N ASP A 192 -5.08 5.03 -9.70
CA ASP A 192 -5.22 5.34 -11.12
C ASP A 192 -3.91 5.99 -11.62
N ASN A 193 -3.62 5.89 -12.92
CA ASN A 193 -2.59 6.72 -13.56
C ASN A 193 -3.32 7.79 -14.35
N ASN A 194 -2.81 9.02 -14.33
CA ASN A 194 -3.30 10.06 -15.21
C ASN A 194 -2.57 9.95 -16.56
N ASP A 195 -3.06 9.10 -17.47
CA ASP A 195 -2.47 8.96 -18.82
C ASP A 195 -2.85 10.12 -19.76
N THR A 196 -3.62 11.11 -19.27
CA THR A 196 -3.81 12.40 -19.93
C THR A 196 -3.05 13.48 -19.17
N ALA A 197 -1.79 13.69 -19.53
CA ALA A 197 -1.19 15.01 -19.42
C ALA A 197 -1.83 15.88 -20.52
N GLU A 198 -3.08 16.31 -20.31
CA GLU A 198 -3.51 17.56 -20.92
C GLU A 198 -2.73 18.67 -20.23
N GLU A 199 -2.02 19.46 -21.04
CA GLU A 199 -1.31 20.66 -20.65
C GLU A 199 -2.22 21.58 -19.82
N TYR A 200 -2.10 21.52 -18.50
CA TYR A 200 -2.40 22.69 -17.66
C TYR A 200 -1.18 23.61 -17.74
N HIS A 201 -1.18 24.46 -18.77
CA HIS A 201 -0.48 25.73 -18.70
C HIS A 201 -1.26 26.61 -17.72
N ASP A 202 -0.84 26.61 -16.46
CA ASP A 202 -1.10 27.74 -15.57
C ASP A 202 0.24 28.16 -14.95
N GLN A 203 0.61 29.39 -15.28
CA GLN A 203 1.73 30.12 -14.72
C GLN A 203 1.37 30.48 -13.28
N ASP A 204 1.85 29.73 -12.30
CA ASP A 204 2.04 30.23 -10.94
C ASP A 204 3.05 29.33 -10.21
N ASP A 205 4.23 29.90 -9.96
CA ASP A 205 5.35 29.31 -9.22
C ASP A 205 5.02 29.19 -7.71
N ASN A 206 4.12 28.27 -7.36
CA ASN A 206 3.92 27.81 -5.97
C ASN A 206 3.52 26.33 -5.98
N GLU A 207 4.52 25.43 -5.93
CA GLU A 207 4.33 23.99 -5.78
C GLU A 207 3.80 23.63 -4.37
N GLU A 208 2.55 23.95 -4.06
CA GLU A 208 1.81 23.23 -3.03
C GLU A 208 1.29 21.92 -3.62
N CYS A 209 2.04 20.82 -3.42
CA CYS A 209 1.55 19.46 -3.60
C CYS A 209 0.29 19.33 -2.71
N PHE A 210 -0.92 19.53 -3.26
CA PHE A 210 -2.18 19.33 -2.55
C PHE A 210 -2.32 17.83 -2.22
N ILE A 211 -1.70 17.43 -1.12
CA ILE A 211 -1.91 16.14 -0.47
C ILE A 211 -3.33 16.19 0.08
N THR A 212 -4.33 15.83 -0.73
CA THR A 212 -5.61 15.42 -0.15
C THR A 212 -5.27 14.20 0.71
N PRO A 213 -5.51 14.24 2.04
CA PRO A 213 -5.32 13.06 2.86
C PRO A 213 -6.24 12.00 2.27
N VAL A 214 -5.66 10.93 1.72
CA VAL A 214 -6.41 9.73 1.42
C VAL A 214 -6.80 9.18 2.78
N PHE A 215 -7.95 9.65 3.28
CA PHE A 215 -8.57 9.14 4.49
C PHE A 215 -8.70 7.64 4.30
N ALA A 216 -7.84 6.91 5.00
CA ALA A 216 -7.98 5.49 5.16
C ALA A 216 -9.28 5.27 5.92
N LEU A 217 -10.37 5.06 5.18
CA LEU A 217 -11.63 4.65 5.75
C LEU A 217 -11.43 3.23 6.31
N GLY A 218 -11.17 3.21 7.62
CA GLY A 218 -11.50 2.18 8.61
C GLY A 218 -10.44 1.18 9.06
#